data_AF-A0A7J7GP26-F1
#
_entry.id   AF-A0A7J7GP26-F1
#
_cell.length_a   1.000
_cell.length_b   1.000
_cell.length_c   1.000
_cell.angle_alpha   90.00
_cell.angle_beta   90.00
_cell.angle_gamma   90.00
#
_symmetry.space_group_name_H-M   'P 1'
#
loop_
_entity.id
_entity.type
_entity.pdbx_description
1 polymer ?
#
loop_
_entity_poly.entity_id
_entity_poly.type
_entity_poly.pdbx_seq_one_letter_code
_entity_poly.pdbx_strand_id
1 'polypeptide(L)'
;MSSANASSDLSSEMEVDAFRRLFPLRFHERHLLESTCPDARKLGKARDTTLALGTIASADGSALAKIGCTTTLAAIKMEVMTPTTESPDEGCIAIDFHMQPICSPIVRPSKPADAAPVISKQLSNTILRHAIFWHDLLQGAILGQWESCLDGLFGNDIYCLDADGALFDAALLAAVAAFSHCGMLPIPENGVPYRSLKTRLSALAKSFDEIIIPH
;
A
#
# COMPACT_ATOMS: atom_id res chain seq x y z
N MET A 1 -26.32 -38.51 -13.67
CA MET A 1 -27.46 -37.67 -13.24
C MET A 1 -26.93 -36.43 -12.50
N SER A 2 -26.26 -35.48 -13.18
CA SER A 2 -25.71 -34.28 -12.50
C SER A 2 -25.89 -32.96 -13.27
N SER A 3 -26.67 -32.91 -14.35
CA SER A 3 -26.76 -31.73 -15.21
C SER A 3 -27.95 -30.80 -14.91
N ALA A 4 -28.88 -31.19 -14.03
CA ALA A 4 -30.12 -30.43 -13.79
C ALA A 4 -30.02 -29.37 -12.66
N ASN A 5 -29.08 -29.50 -11.72
CA ASN A 5 -28.92 -28.56 -10.61
C ASN A 5 -28.12 -27.29 -10.98
N ALA A 6 -27.26 -27.36 -11.99
CA ALA A 6 -26.42 -26.21 -12.36
C ALA A 6 -27.25 -25.01 -12.89
N SER A 7 -28.38 -25.27 -13.56
CA SER A 7 -29.24 -24.19 -14.09
C SER A 7 -30.06 -23.48 -13.00
N SER A 8 -30.46 -24.19 -11.93
CA SER A 8 -31.17 -23.58 -10.80
C SER A 8 -30.24 -22.74 -9.93
N ASP A 9 -29.01 -23.22 -9.70
CA ASP A 9 -28.04 -22.51 -8.86
C ASP A 9 -27.65 -21.16 -9.49
N LEU A 10 -27.38 -21.13 -10.81
CA LEU A 10 -27.08 -19.90 -11.55
C LEU A 10 -28.24 -18.90 -11.55
N SER A 11 -29.49 -19.38 -11.60
CA SER A 11 -30.67 -18.49 -11.52
C SER A 11 -30.78 -17.83 -10.15
N SER A 12 -30.48 -18.58 -9.08
CA SER A 12 -30.51 -18.06 -7.72
C SER A 12 -29.38 -17.06 -7.44
N GLU A 13 -28.17 -17.31 -7.96
CA GLU A 13 -27.06 -16.36 -7.86
C GLU A 13 -27.37 -15.05 -8.59
N MET A 14 -27.95 -15.14 -9.79
CA MET A 14 -28.34 -13.98 -10.58
C MET A 14 -29.44 -13.15 -9.88
N GLU A 15 -30.38 -13.81 -9.20
CA GLU A 15 -31.40 -13.15 -8.38
C GLU A 15 -30.79 -12.42 -7.17
N VAL A 16 -29.80 -13.02 -6.50
CA VAL A 16 -29.09 -12.40 -5.37
C VAL A 16 -28.28 -11.19 -5.82
N ASP A 17 -27.54 -11.29 -6.92
CA ASP A 17 -26.76 -10.19 -7.48
C ASP A 17 -27.67 -9.04 -7.96
N ALA A 18 -28.81 -9.37 -8.58
CA ALA A 18 -29.81 -8.38 -8.95
C ALA A 18 -30.38 -7.69 -7.70
N PHE A 19 -30.72 -8.44 -6.65
CA PHE A 19 -31.24 -7.88 -5.40
C PHE A 19 -30.21 -6.97 -4.71
N ARG A 20 -28.92 -7.36 -4.68
CA ARG A 20 -27.83 -6.54 -4.15
C ARG A 20 -27.70 -5.21 -4.89
N ARG A 21 -27.87 -5.20 -6.21
CA ARG A 21 -27.79 -3.97 -7.03
C ARG A 21 -29.03 -3.10 -6.92
N LEU A 22 -30.22 -3.69 -6.85
CA LEU A 22 -31.50 -2.97 -6.79
C LEU A 22 -31.78 -2.39 -5.40
N PHE A 23 -31.42 -3.12 -4.34
CA PHE A 23 -31.74 -2.77 -2.95
C PHE A 23 -30.52 -2.92 -2.02
N PRO A 24 -29.43 -2.16 -2.25
CA PRO A 24 -28.18 -2.34 -1.52
C PRO A 24 -28.34 -2.17 0.00
N LEU A 25 -29.12 -1.18 0.44
CA LEU A 25 -29.34 -0.95 1.87
C LEU A 25 -30.01 -2.14 2.55
N ARG A 26 -31.14 -2.63 1.99
CA ARG A 26 -31.86 -3.79 2.53
C ARG A 26 -31.01 -5.06 2.51
N PHE A 27 -30.21 -5.23 1.46
CA PHE A 27 -29.29 -6.35 1.34
C PHE A 27 -28.27 -6.34 2.49
N HIS A 28 -27.62 -5.20 2.75
CA HIS A 28 -26.64 -5.10 3.83
C HIS A 28 -27.28 -5.15 5.23
N GLU A 29 -28.45 -4.53 5.43
CA GLU A 29 -29.21 -4.60 6.69
C GLU A 29 -29.51 -6.05 7.09
N ARG A 30 -29.93 -6.89 6.14
CA ARG A 30 -30.19 -8.30 6.40
C ARG A 30 -28.95 -9.04 6.91
N HIS A 31 -27.80 -8.84 6.26
CA HIS A 31 -26.53 -9.47 6.67
C HIS A 31 -26.08 -8.99 8.05
N LEU A 32 -26.23 -7.69 8.33
CA LEU A 32 -25.91 -7.12 9.65
C LEU A 32 -26.79 -7.71 10.75
N LEU A 33 -28.10 -7.86 10.51
CA LEU A 33 -29.03 -8.51 11.46
C LEU A 33 -28.66 -9.99 11.70
N GLU A 34 -28.21 -10.69 10.66
CA GLU A 34 -27.74 -12.06 10.73
C GLU A 34 -26.30 -12.18 11.28
N SER A 35 -25.67 -11.06 11.66
CA SER A 35 -24.28 -10.98 12.15
C SER A 35 -23.24 -11.57 11.19
N THR A 36 -23.50 -11.46 9.90
CA THR A 36 -22.63 -11.93 8.81
C THR A 36 -22.28 -10.79 7.86
N CYS A 37 -21.15 -10.89 7.19
CA CYS A 37 -20.81 -10.05 6.05
C CYS A 37 -21.44 -10.64 4.78
N PRO A 38 -21.64 -9.83 3.73
CA PRO A 38 -22.07 -10.29 2.41
C PRO A 38 -21.21 -11.40 1.78
N ASP A 39 -19.97 -11.52 2.26
CA ASP A 39 -18.96 -12.50 1.86
C ASP A 39 -18.95 -13.72 2.81
N ALA A 40 -20.06 -13.99 3.50
CA ALA A 40 -20.26 -15.04 4.50
C ALA A 40 -19.31 -15.03 5.72
N ARG A 41 -18.41 -14.04 5.83
CA ARG A 41 -17.53 -13.86 7.00
C ARG A 41 -18.31 -13.38 8.22
N LYS A 42 -17.81 -13.69 9.42
CA LYS A 42 -18.34 -13.10 10.67
C LYS A 42 -17.98 -11.62 10.74
N LEU A 43 -18.83 -10.82 11.40
CA LEU A 43 -18.50 -9.43 11.72
C LEU A 43 -17.18 -9.37 12.50
N GLY A 44 -16.30 -8.42 12.11
CA GLY A 44 -14.98 -8.23 12.72
C GLY A 44 -13.87 -9.12 12.16
N LYS A 45 -14.16 -10.14 11.34
CA LYS A 45 -13.11 -10.94 10.70
C LYS A 45 -12.58 -10.23 9.44
N ALA A 46 -11.28 -9.92 9.41
CA ALA A 46 -10.61 -9.39 8.23
C ALA A 46 -10.63 -10.38 7.05
N ARG A 47 -10.40 -9.88 5.84
CA ARG A 47 -10.15 -10.74 4.66
C ARG A 47 -8.75 -11.33 4.77
N ASP A 48 -8.54 -12.48 4.13
CA ASP A 48 -7.23 -13.10 4.08
C ASP A 48 -6.23 -12.14 3.41
N THR A 49 -5.11 -11.91 4.07
CA THR A 49 -4.06 -11.00 3.62
C THR A 49 -2.82 -11.80 3.22
N THR A 50 -2.26 -11.48 2.06
CA THR A 50 -1.00 -12.06 1.60
C THR A 50 -0.07 -10.93 1.17
N LEU A 51 1.20 -11.04 1.54
CA LEU A 51 2.22 -10.06 1.24
C LEU A 51 3.41 -10.75 0.57
N ALA A 52 3.84 -10.22 -0.57
CA ALA A 52 5.06 -10.63 -1.25
C ALA A 52 6.02 -9.45 -1.33
N LEU A 53 7.22 -9.60 -0.79
CA LEU A 53 8.29 -8.60 -0.84
C LEU A 53 9.17 -8.84 -2.08
N GLY A 54 9.78 -7.77 -2.61
CA GLY A 54 10.73 -7.86 -3.71
C GLY A 54 10.12 -8.31 -5.03
N THR A 55 8.87 -7.93 -5.30
CA THR A 55 8.15 -8.34 -6.52
C THR A 55 8.68 -7.70 -7.79
N ILE A 56 9.27 -6.52 -7.69
CA ILE A 56 9.88 -5.79 -8.80
C ILE A 56 11.39 -5.73 -8.54
N ALA A 57 12.16 -6.39 -9.40
CA ALA A 57 13.62 -6.42 -9.31
C ALA A 57 14.30 -5.10 -9.72
N SER A 58 13.63 -4.27 -10.52
CA SER A 58 14.16 -2.98 -10.98
C SER A 58 13.93 -1.82 -9.99
N ALA A 59 13.18 -2.05 -8.93
CA ALA A 59 12.89 -1.06 -7.88
C ALA A 59 13.76 -1.36 -6.66
N ASP A 60 14.23 -0.33 -5.97
CA ASP A 60 15.10 -0.48 -4.80
C ASP A 60 14.34 -1.08 -3.60
N GLY A 61 13.03 -0.83 -3.53
CA GLY A 61 12.10 -1.50 -2.65
C GLY A 61 10.81 -1.84 -3.40
N SER A 62 10.22 -3.01 -3.18
CA SER A 62 8.93 -3.34 -3.77
C SER A 62 8.17 -4.33 -2.92
N ALA A 63 6.84 -4.24 -2.98
CA ALA A 63 5.97 -5.19 -2.32
C ALA A 63 4.61 -5.27 -3.03
N LEU A 64 4.06 -6.48 -3.10
CA LEU A 64 2.70 -6.75 -3.56
C LEU A 64 1.87 -7.18 -2.35
N ALA A 65 0.86 -6.39 -2.02
CA ALA A 65 -0.10 -6.72 -0.98
C ALA A 65 -1.42 -7.14 -1.63
N LYS A 66 -2.05 -8.16 -1.05
CA LYS A 66 -3.37 -8.62 -1.45
C LYS A 66 -4.23 -8.83 -0.21
N ILE A 67 -5.41 -8.20 -0.20
CA ILE A 67 -6.40 -8.29 0.87
C ILE A 67 -7.70 -8.81 0.24
N GLY A 68 -7.97 -10.11 0.37
CA GLY A 68 -9.02 -10.78 -0.38
C GLY A 68 -8.75 -10.67 -1.88
N CYS A 69 -9.64 -10.01 -2.64
CA CYS A 69 -9.43 -9.76 -4.07
C CYS A 69 -8.63 -8.48 -4.34
N THR A 70 -8.67 -7.49 -3.44
CA THR A 70 -7.96 -6.22 -3.62
C THR A 70 -6.45 -6.45 -3.66
N THR A 71 -5.81 -6.03 -4.74
CA THR A 71 -4.38 -6.25 -4.97
C THR A 71 -3.69 -4.93 -5.31
N THR A 72 -2.65 -4.58 -4.56
CA THR A 72 -1.86 -3.35 -4.69
C THR A 72 -0.37 -3.67 -4.75
N LEU A 73 0.34 -2.96 -5.62
CA LEU A 73 1.78 -3.10 -5.84
C LEU A 73 2.44 -1.77 -5.52
N ALA A 74 3.36 -1.75 -4.57
CA ALA A 74 4.19 -0.58 -4.28
C ALA A 74 5.61 -0.79 -4.80
N ALA A 75 6.16 0.26 -5.41
CA ALA A 75 7.51 0.31 -5.90
C ALA A 75 8.17 1.60 -5.40
N ILE A 76 9.32 1.45 -4.76
CA ILE A 76 10.14 2.55 -4.26
C ILE A 76 11.35 2.65 -5.16
N LYS A 77 11.56 3.85 -5.67
CA LYS A 77 12.77 4.25 -6.38
C LYS A 77 13.46 5.35 -5.60
N MET A 78 14.74 5.15 -5.33
CA MET A 78 15.59 6.11 -4.66
C MET A 78 16.41 6.86 -5.69
N GLU A 79 16.26 8.18 -5.73
CA GLU A 79 17.10 9.04 -6.56
C GLU A 79 17.83 10.04 -5.67
N VAL A 80 19.13 10.18 -5.89
CA VAL A 80 19.92 11.24 -5.26
C VAL A 80 19.62 12.53 -6.00
N MET A 81 19.03 13.50 -5.31
CA MET A 81 18.79 14.83 -5.84
C MET A 81 19.50 15.87 -4.97
N THR A 82 19.91 16.99 -5.57
CA THR A 82 20.38 18.14 -4.80
C THR A 82 19.16 18.85 -4.19
N PRO A 83 19.11 19.07 -2.88
CA PRO A 83 17.97 19.71 -2.22
C PRO A 83 17.77 21.14 -2.74
N THR A 84 16.54 21.63 -2.65
CA THR A 84 16.21 23.01 -3.02
C THR A 84 16.77 23.98 -1.99
N THR A 85 17.19 25.17 -2.44
CA THR A 85 17.83 26.21 -1.61
C THR A 85 17.00 26.63 -0.39
N GLU A 86 15.68 26.40 -0.40
CA GLU A 86 14.77 26.78 0.69
C GLU A 86 14.79 25.81 1.88
N SER A 87 15.21 24.55 1.68
CA SER A 87 15.23 23.52 2.72
C SER A 87 16.38 22.52 2.45
N PRO A 88 17.64 22.90 2.73
CA PRO A 88 18.83 22.11 2.42
C PRO A 88 19.07 20.91 3.37
N ASP A 89 18.23 20.76 4.40
CA ASP A 89 18.40 19.77 5.48
C ASP A 89 17.28 18.72 5.47
N GLU A 90 16.36 18.78 4.50
CA GLU A 90 15.16 17.95 4.45
C GLU A 90 15.09 17.12 3.16
N GLY A 91 15.08 15.79 3.32
CA GLY A 91 14.76 14.85 2.26
C GLY A 91 13.29 14.93 1.83
N CYS A 92 13.03 14.74 0.53
CA CYS A 92 11.68 14.75 -0.03
C CYS A 92 11.17 13.32 -0.25
N ILE A 93 9.93 13.05 0.14
CA ILE A 93 9.23 11.78 -0.14
C ILE A 93 8.01 12.11 -0.99
N ALA A 94 8.00 11.62 -2.23
CA ALA A 94 6.85 11.69 -3.12
C ALA A 94 6.12 10.35 -3.11
N ILE A 95 4.81 10.36 -2.80
CA ILE A 95 3.97 9.16 -2.78
C ILE A 95 2.81 9.38 -3.73
N ASP A 96 2.80 8.63 -4.82
CA ASP A 96 1.76 8.69 -5.83
C ASP A 96 0.99 7.37 -5.88
N PHE A 97 -0.33 7.48 -5.96
CA PHE A 97 -1.23 6.34 -6.05
C PHE A 97 -1.90 6.34 -7.42
N HIS A 98 -1.66 5.28 -8.18
CA HIS A 98 -2.17 5.10 -9.52
C HIS A 98 -3.25 4.05 -9.55
N MET A 99 -4.40 4.44 -10.10
CA MET A 99 -5.53 3.57 -10.33
C MET A 99 -5.69 3.37 -11.84
N GLN A 100 -5.32 2.20 -12.35
CA GLN A 100 -5.39 1.88 -13.78
C GLN A 100 -6.77 1.33 -14.17
N PRO A 101 -7.25 1.49 -15.41
CA PRO A 101 -8.53 0.93 -15.86
C PRO A 101 -8.69 -0.59 -15.67
N ILE A 102 -7.58 -1.33 -15.55
CA ILE A 102 -7.59 -2.77 -15.28
C ILE A 102 -8.13 -3.12 -13.89
N CYS A 103 -8.02 -2.22 -12.91
CA CYS A 103 -8.39 -2.52 -11.53
C CYS A 103 -9.88 -2.42 -11.26
N SER A 104 -10.63 -1.65 -12.05
CA SER A 104 -12.07 -1.51 -11.89
C SER A 104 -12.70 -0.93 -13.16
N PRO A 105 -13.88 -1.44 -13.57
CA PRO A 105 -14.62 -0.89 -14.71
C PRO A 105 -15.12 0.55 -14.48
N ILE A 106 -15.08 1.04 -13.24
CA ILE A 106 -15.44 2.43 -12.89
C ILE A 106 -14.36 3.40 -13.35
N VAL A 107 -13.10 2.93 -13.45
CA VAL A 107 -11.94 3.75 -13.77
C VAL A 107 -11.82 3.88 -15.28
N ARG A 108 -12.00 5.11 -15.78
CA ARG A 108 -11.91 5.40 -17.21
C ARG A 108 -10.48 5.82 -17.58
N PRO A 109 -9.94 5.38 -18.73
CA PRO A 109 -8.60 5.78 -19.16
C PRO A 109 -8.41 7.30 -19.32
N SER A 110 -9.49 8.02 -19.66
CA SER A 110 -9.44 9.45 -19.98
C SER A 110 -9.47 10.37 -18.76
N LYS A 111 -9.87 9.86 -17.59
CA LYS A 111 -9.98 10.66 -16.35
C LYS A 111 -9.42 9.83 -15.19
N PRO A 112 -8.41 10.32 -14.45
CA PRO A 112 -7.97 9.63 -13.25
C PRO A 112 -9.13 9.45 -12.27
N ALA A 113 -9.16 8.31 -11.57
CA ALA A 113 -10.19 8.05 -10.58
C ALA A 113 -10.12 9.11 -9.48
N ASP A 114 -11.27 9.66 -9.08
CA ASP A 114 -11.33 10.70 -8.04
C ASP A 114 -10.77 10.21 -6.69
N ALA A 115 -10.78 8.89 -6.45
CA ALA A 115 -10.20 8.27 -5.26
C ALA A 115 -8.66 8.29 -5.25
N ALA A 116 -8.01 8.31 -6.42
CA ALA A 116 -6.56 8.20 -6.52
C ALA A 116 -5.78 9.35 -5.84
N PRO A 117 -6.07 10.64 -6.13
CA PRO A 117 -5.38 11.74 -5.46
C PRO A 117 -5.73 11.84 -3.96
N VAL A 118 -6.93 11.41 -3.56
CA VAL A 118 -7.33 11.38 -2.14
C VAL A 118 -6.49 10.35 -1.38
N ILE A 119 -6.35 9.15 -1.93
CA ILE A 119 -5.54 8.07 -1.33
C ILE A 119 -4.06 8.46 -1.30
N SER A 120 -3.51 9.01 -2.38
CA SER A 120 -2.12 9.52 -2.40
C SER A 120 -1.89 10.57 -1.31
N LYS A 121 -2.80 11.55 -1.16
CA LYS A 121 -2.66 12.58 -0.12
C LYS A 121 -2.81 12.01 1.30
N GLN A 122 -3.70 11.05 1.49
CA GLN A 122 -3.87 10.39 2.78
C GLN A 122 -2.64 9.54 3.14
N LEU A 123 -2.09 8.78 2.18
CA LEU A 123 -0.89 7.99 2.36
C LEU A 123 0.32 8.85 2.66
N SER A 124 0.54 9.93 1.90
CA SER A 124 1.61 10.88 2.19
C SER A 124 1.46 11.50 3.57
N ASN A 125 0.27 11.95 3.97
CA ASN A 125 0.05 12.48 5.31
C ASN A 125 0.30 11.42 6.41
N THR A 126 -0.17 10.19 6.25
CA THR A 126 0.01 9.11 7.23
C THR A 126 1.48 8.72 7.33
N ILE A 127 2.12 8.45 6.19
CA ILE A 127 3.54 8.07 6.14
C ILE A 127 4.37 9.22 6.69
N LEU A 128 4.18 10.47 6.27
CA LEU A 128 4.97 11.62 6.77
C LEU A 128 4.79 11.85 8.27
N ARG A 129 3.55 11.74 8.81
CA ARG A 129 3.30 11.87 10.26
C ARG A 129 4.04 10.81 11.07
N HIS A 130 4.11 9.59 10.56
CA HIS A 130 4.86 8.50 11.19
C HIS A 130 6.35 8.53 10.79
N ALA A 131 6.71 9.21 9.69
CA ALA A 131 8.06 9.44 9.19
C ALA A 131 8.84 10.49 10.02
N ILE A 132 8.15 11.32 10.80
CA ILE A 132 8.82 12.18 11.80
C ILE A 132 9.66 11.32 12.78
N PHE A 133 9.24 10.07 13.04
CA PHE A 133 10.05 9.11 13.80
C PHE A 133 11.31 8.63 13.06
N TRP A 134 11.31 8.69 11.73
CA TRP A 134 12.45 8.33 10.88
C TRP A 134 13.49 9.44 10.84
N HIS A 135 13.08 10.71 10.90
CA HIS A 135 13.98 11.87 10.98
C HIS A 135 14.78 11.86 12.30
N ASP A 136 14.15 11.59 13.45
CA ASP A 136 14.82 11.44 14.74
C ASP A 136 15.78 10.23 14.78
N LEU A 137 15.40 9.13 14.10
CA LEU A 137 16.23 7.92 14.01
C LEU A 137 17.46 8.10 13.09
N LEU A 138 17.35 8.97 12.08
CA LEU A 138 18.42 9.40 11.17
C LEU A 138 19.33 10.46 11.80
N GLN A 139 18.78 11.48 12.46
CA GLN A 139 19.56 12.49 13.21
C GLN A 139 20.37 11.86 14.34
N GLY A 140 19.83 10.86 15.05
CA GLY A 140 20.56 10.14 16.10
C GLY A 140 21.76 9.31 15.63
N ALA A 141 21.97 9.13 14.31
CA ALA A 141 23.06 8.35 13.75
C ALA A 141 24.14 9.20 13.04
N ILE A 142 23.93 10.51 12.86
CA ILE A 142 24.77 11.36 11.99
C ILE A 142 25.11 12.67 12.71
N LEU A 143 25.65 12.56 13.93
CA LEU A 143 26.27 13.68 14.63
C LEU A 143 27.76 13.70 14.29
N GLY A 144 28.07 14.29 13.14
CA GLY A 144 29.44 14.60 12.75
C GLY A 144 29.61 14.73 11.25
N GLN A 145 29.49 15.97 10.75
CA GLN A 145 29.87 16.41 9.39
C GLN A 145 28.89 16.01 8.28
N TRP A 146 27.87 16.85 8.07
CA TRP A 146 26.85 16.67 7.02
C TRP A 146 26.77 17.84 6.02
N GLU A 147 27.78 18.70 5.91
CA GLU A 147 27.71 19.90 5.03
C GLU A 147 27.57 19.61 3.51
N SER A 148 27.38 18.37 3.06
CA SER A 148 27.06 18.07 1.65
C SER A 148 26.73 16.59 1.45
N CYS A 149 25.66 16.07 2.07
CA CYS A 149 25.30 14.66 1.88
C CYS A 149 23.80 14.43 1.66
N LEU A 150 23.43 14.50 0.38
CA LEU A 150 22.50 13.57 -0.29
C LEU A 150 21.12 13.45 0.35
N ASP A 151 20.31 14.51 0.21
CA ASP A 151 18.88 14.43 0.41
C ASP A 151 18.23 13.68 -0.75
N GLY A 152 18.15 12.35 -0.60
CA GLY A 152 17.50 11.48 -1.59
C GLY A 152 16.02 11.80 -1.73
N LEU A 153 15.53 11.92 -2.97
CA LEU A 153 14.12 11.86 -3.30
C LEU A 153 13.69 10.39 -3.30
N PHE A 154 12.76 10.04 -2.42
CA PHE A 154 12.11 8.73 -2.45
C PHE A 154 10.81 8.85 -3.24
N GLY A 155 10.79 8.33 -4.46
CA GLY A 155 9.58 8.16 -5.23
C GLY A 155 8.94 6.82 -4.88
N ASN A 156 7.76 6.84 -4.26
CA ASN A 156 6.98 5.64 -4.01
C ASN A 156 5.73 5.66 -4.90
N ASP A 157 5.78 4.83 -5.94
CA ASP A 157 4.67 4.64 -6.87
C ASP A 157 3.86 3.42 -6.43
N ILE A 158 2.59 3.63 -6.12
CA ILE A 158 1.67 2.58 -5.71
C ILE A 158 0.65 2.36 -6.82
N TYR A 159 0.63 1.16 -7.38
CA TYR A 159 -0.29 0.74 -8.42
C TYR A 159 -1.38 -0.17 -7.86
N CYS A 160 -2.65 0.22 -8.06
CA CYS A 160 -3.78 -0.66 -7.81
C CYS A 160 -4.00 -1.59 -9.00
N LEU A 161 -3.92 -2.90 -8.77
CA LEU A 161 -4.13 -3.93 -9.80
C LEU A 161 -5.57 -4.45 -9.80
N ASP A 162 -6.17 -4.60 -8.64
CA ASP A 162 -7.57 -5.03 -8.48
C ASP A 162 -8.22 -4.29 -7.30
N ALA A 163 -9.40 -3.72 -7.51
CA ALA A 163 -10.08 -2.83 -6.58
C ALA A 163 -11.41 -3.42 -6.08
N ASP A 164 -11.32 -4.22 -5.01
CA ASP A 164 -12.47 -4.83 -4.31
C ASP A 164 -12.66 -4.22 -2.90
N GLY A 165 -12.43 -2.92 -2.74
CA GLY A 165 -12.55 -2.21 -1.44
C GLY A 165 -11.32 -2.36 -0.52
N ALA A 166 -11.31 -1.67 0.62
CA ALA A 166 -10.12 -1.51 1.50
C ALA A 166 -8.85 -1.04 0.75
N LEU A 167 -9.02 -0.17 -0.25
CA LEU A 167 -7.93 0.32 -1.11
C LEU A 167 -6.82 1.00 -0.31
N PHE A 168 -7.21 1.84 0.65
CA PHE A 168 -6.26 2.57 1.49
C PHE A 168 -5.41 1.61 2.33
N ASP A 169 -6.02 0.61 2.96
CA ASP A 169 -5.32 -0.34 3.83
C ASP A 169 -4.35 -1.21 3.01
N ALA A 170 -4.78 -1.70 1.84
CA ALA A 170 -3.93 -2.46 0.94
C ALA A 170 -2.76 -1.61 0.41
N ALA A 171 -3.01 -0.34 0.08
CA ALA A 171 -1.97 0.58 -0.38
C ALA A 171 -0.97 0.91 0.74
N LEU A 172 -1.44 1.15 1.95
CA LEU A 172 -0.60 1.41 3.12
C LEU A 172 0.25 0.19 3.46
N LEU A 173 -0.35 -1.00 3.47
CA LEU A 173 0.34 -2.26 3.70
C LEU A 173 1.45 -2.49 2.67
N ALA A 174 1.15 -2.30 1.38
CA ALA A 174 2.13 -2.41 0.31
C ALA A 174 3.26 -1.39 0.45
N ALA A 175 2.94 -0.13 0.76
CA ALA A 175 3.94 0.93 0.92
C ALA A 175 4.90 0.63 2.07
N VAL A 176 4.38 0.31 3.26
CA VAL A 176 5.19 -0.01 4.44
C VAL A 176 6.06 -1.25 4.19
N ALA A 177 5.51 -2.27 3.54
CA ALA A 177 6.25 -3.46 3.14
C ALA A 177 7.34 -3.19 2.10
N ALA A 178 7.08 -2.29 1.15
CA ALA A 178 8.11 -1.87 0.18
C ALA A 178 9.24 -1.12 0.89
N PHE A 179 8.92 -0.25 1.87
CA PHE A 179 9.92 0.45 2.69
C PHE A 179 10.76 -0.53 3.52
N SER A 180 10.15 -1.59 4.08
CA SER A 180 10.90 -2.60 4.84
C SER A 180 11.82 -3.46 3.96
N HIS A 181 11.42 -3.73 2.72
CA HIS A 181 12.24 -4.44 1.74
C HIS A 181 13.34 -3.56 1.13
N CYS A 182 13.18 -2.23 1.16
CA CYS A 182 14.09 -1.30 0.52
C CYS A 182 15.54 -1.55 0.96
N GLY A 183 16.34 -2.03 0.01
CA GLY A 183 17.62 -2.64 0.26
C GLY A 183 18.74 -1.93 -0.49
N MET A 184 19.58 -1.23 0.26
CA MET A 184 20.83 -0.59 -0.18
C MET A 184 20.63 0.63 -1.09
N LEU A 185 20.89 1.82 -0.52
CA LEU A 185 21.08 3.05 -1.29
C LEU A 185 22.20 2.84 -2.33
N PRO A 186 22.06 3.35 -3.56
CA PRO A 186 23.18 3.45 -4.49
C PRO A 186 24.28 4.28 -3.83
N ILE A 187 25.45 3.66 -3.65
CA ILE A 187 26.63 4.29 -3.07
C ILE A 187 27.08 5.37 -4.05
N PRO A 188 27.17 6.66 -3.67
CA PRO A 188 27.84 7.66 -4.51
C PRO A 188 29.28 7.18 -4.74
N GLU A 189 29.82 7.34 -5.95
CA GLU A 189 31.20 6.91 -6.31
C GLU A 189 32.30 7.43 -5.35
N ASN A 190 31.96 8.39 -4.48
CA ASN A 190 32.76 8.84 -3.35
C ASN A 190 32.44 8.05 -2.05
N GLY A 191 32.76 6.76 -2.01
CA GLY A 191 33.36 6.07 -0.86
C GLY A 191 32.76 6.12 0.56
N VAL A 192 31.54 6.59 0.83
CA VAL A 192 30.97 6.57 2.21
C VAL A 192 30.03 5.37 2.40
N PRO A 193 30.39 4.37 3.24
CA PRO A 193 29.59 3.15 3.41
C PRO A 193 28.52 3.32 4.51
N TYR A 194 27.24 3.47 4.14
CA TYR A 194 26.14 3.46 5.11
C TYR A 194 25.74 2.02 5.50
N ARG A 195 26.55 1.40 6.36
CA ARG A 195 26.31 0.05 6.92
C ARG A 195 25.26 0.03 8.05
N SER A 196 24.83 1.21 8.55
CA SER A 196 24.02 1.38 9.77
C SER A 196 22.50 1.35 9.55
N LEU A 197 22.01 1.73 8.36
CA LEU A 197 20.57 1.82 8.04
C LEU A 197 19.87 0.46 7.98
N LYS A 198 20.59 -0.59 7.55
CA LYS A 198 20.07 -1.95 7.33
C LYS A 198 19.52 -2.59 8.61
N THR A 199 20.16 -2.36 9.75
CA THR A 199 19.77 -2.94 11.04
C THR A 199 18.53 -2.27 11.62
N ARG A 200 18.31 -0.98 11.33
CA ARG A 200 17.22 -0.18 11.91
C ARG A 200 15.93 -0.17 11.08
N LEU A 201 16.03 -0.20 9.76
CA LEU A 201 14.89 -0.49 8.87
C LEU A 201 14.25 -1.84 9.19
N SER A 202 15.07 -2.86 9.50
CA SER A 202 14.58 -4.16 9.95
C SER A 202 13.90 -4.15 11.34
N ALA A 203 14.25 -3.19 12.21
CA ALA A 203 13.59 -3.01 13.51
C ALA A 203 12.25 -2.29 13.37
N LEU A 204 12.15 -1.34 12.43
CA LEU A 204 10.90 -0.67 12.07
C LEU A 204 9.92 -1.62 11.38
N ALA A 205 10.41 -2.47 10.46
CA ALA A 205 9.64 -3.55 9.86
C ALA A 205 9.02 -4.47 10.94
N LYS A 206 9.80 -4.85 11.95
CA LYS A 206 9.33 -5.65 13.10
C LYS A 206 8.28 -4.92 13.95
N SER A 207 8.40 -3.60 14.13
CA SER A 207 7.39 -2.81 14.84
C SER A 207 6.06 -2.71 14.07
N PHE A 208 6.10 -2.79 12.74
CA PHE A 208 4.90 -2.81 11.90
C PHE A 208 4.28 -4.21 11.80
N ASP A 209 5.08 -5.28 11.81
CA ASP A 209 4.57 -6.66 11.90
C ASP A 209 3.73 -6.87 13.17
N GLU A 210 4.12 -6.27 14.30
CA GLU A 210 3.34 -6.29 15.56
C GLU A 210 2.03 -5.47 15.49
N ILE A 211 1.93 -4.47 14.61
CA ILE A 211 0.77 -3.58 14.48
C ILE A 211 -0.26 -4.12 13.47
N ILE A 212 0.20 -4.85 12.45
CA ILE A 212 -0.62 -5.23 11.29
C ILE A 212 -1.19 -6.65 11.44
N ILE A 213 -0.54 -7.53 12.22
CA ILE A 213 -1.03 -8.88 12.51
C ILE A 213 -1.26 -9.00 14.03
N PRO A 214 -2.43 -8.58 14.56
CA PRO A 214 -2.78 -8.96 15.92
C PRO A 214 -3.00 -10.47 15.95
N HIS A 215 -2.27 -11.15 16.84
CA HIS A 215 -2.50 -12.54 17.21
C HIS A 215 -3.93 -12.81 17.67
#